data_AF-A0A2N6E7R3-F1
#
_entry.id   AF-A0A2N6E7R3-F1
#
_cell.length_a   1.000
_cell.length_b   1.000
_cell.length_c   1.000
_cell.angle_alpha   90.00
_cell.angle_beta   90.00
_cell.angle_gamma   90.00
#
_symmetry.space_group_name_H-M   'P 1'
#
loop_
_entity.id
_entity.type
_entity.pdbx_description
1 polymer ?
#
loop_
_entity_poly.entity_id
_entity_poly.type
_entity_poly.pdbx_seq_one_letter_code
_entity_poly.pdbx_strand_id
1 'polypeptide(L)'
;MHFDGKDPHSIQAVENTLDVLEALSEAGDEVRLSSLSEKLDMSKASVIRLLTAFEYRGYVERRKESDSYRLGLSAYEMGKKLLSRMSLRP
;
A
#
# COMPACT_ATOMS: atom_id res chain seq x y z
N MET A 1 -16.21 -4.17 2.24
CA MET A 1 -17.35 -3.61 1.49
C MET A 1 -16.81 -3.26 0.12
N HIS A 2 -17.26 -3.93 -0.94
CA HIS A 2 -16.79 -3.66 -2.29
C HIS A 2 -17.73 -2.61 -2.90
N PHE A 3 -17.25 -1.39 -3.08
CA PHE A 3 -18.00 -0.34 -3.76
C PHE A 3 -17.86 -0.55 -5.27
N ASP A 4 -18.78 -1.34 -5.84
CA ASP A 4 -18.82 -1.62 -7.28
C ASP A 4 -19.54 -0.49 -8.03
N GLY A 5 -18.94 0.69 -7.98
CA GLY A 5 -19.42 1.90 -8.62
C GLY A 5 -18.29 2.92 -8.61
N LYS A 6 -17.41 2.86 -9.62
CA LYS A 6 -16.33 3.84 -9.77
C LYS A 6 -16.95 5.24 -9.78
N ASP A 7 -16.63 6.03 -8.76
CA ASP A 7 -16.99 7.45 -8.72
C ASP A 7 -16.44 8.11 -10.00
N PRO A 8 -17.28 8.77 -10.82
CA PRO A 8 -16.83 9.44 -12.04
C PRO A 8 -15.78 10.54 -11.80
N HIS A 9 -15.59 10.96 -10.54
CA HIS A 9 -14.56 11.90 -10.11
C HIS A 9 -13.32 11.22 -9.53
N SER A 10 -13.31 9.89 -9.41
CA SER A 10 -12.16 9.16 -8.90
C SER A 10 -10.97 9.27 -9.87
N ILE A 11 -9.81 9.57 -9.30
CA ILE A 11 -8.54 9.57 -10.02
C ILE A 11 -7.96 8.17 -9.89
N GLN A 12 -7.98 7.40 -10.97
CA GLN A 12 -7.50 6.01 -10.98
C GLN A 12 -6.08 5.84 -10.41
N ALA A 13 -5.21 6.84 -10.58
CA ALA A 13 -3.88 6.82 -10.00
C ALA A 13 -3.90 6.84 -8.45
N VAL A 14 -4.86 7.55 -7.85
CA VAL A 14 -5.06 7.59 -6.39
C VAL A 14 -5.63 6.26 -5.89
N GLU A 15 -6.63 5.71 -6.57
CA GLU A 15 -7.17 4.37 -6.23
C GLU A 15 -6.06 3.31 -6.24
N ASN A 16 -5.30 3.23 -7.34
CA ASN A 16 -4.22 2.27 -7.47
C ASN A 16 -3.15 2.45 -6.37
N THR A 17 -2.91 3.68 -5.91
CA THR A 17 -1.97 3.91 -4.80
C THR A 17 -2.50 3.36 -3.48
N LEU A 18 -3.80 3.53 -3.21
CA LEU A 18 -4.43 2.99 -2.01
C LEU A 18 -4.47 1.46 -2.06
N ASP A 19 -4.84 0.88 -3.22
CA ASP A 19 -4.88 -0.57 -3.43
C ASP A 19 -3.52 -1.24 -3.13
N VAL A 20 -2.40 -0.58 -3.48
CA VAL A 20 -1.06 -1.10 -3.13
C VAL A 20 -0.84 -1.13 -1.61
N LEU A 21 -1.20 -0.07 -0.89
CA LEU A 21 -1.04 -0.02 0.57
C LEU A 21 -1.94 -1.05 1.26
N GLU A 22 -3.17 -1.20 0.78
CA GLU A 22 -4.11 -2.20 1.29
C GLU A 22 -3.59 -3.62 1.05
N ALA A 23 -3.12 -3.91 -0.16
CA ALA A 23 -2.53 -5.20 -0.50
C ALA A 23 -1.31 -5.55 0.37
N LEU A 24 -0.49 -4.55 0.72
CA LEU A 24 0.63 -4.73 1.66
C LEU A 24 0.17 -4.88 3.11
N SER A 25 -0.92 -4.23 3.51
CA SER A 25 -1.47 -4.33 4.88
C SER A 25 -2.11 -5.68 5.18
N GLU A 26 -2.68 -6.32 4.17
CA GLU A 26 -3.27 -7.66 4.27
C GLU A 26 -2.19 -8.76 4.33
N ALA A 27 -0.94 -8.43 3.98
CA ALA A 27 0.18 -9.33 4.08
C ALA A 27 0.81 -9.29 5.47
N GLY A 28 1.09 -10.45 6.05
CA GLY A 28 1.62 -10.55 7.40
C GLY A 28 3.05 -10.02 7.57
N ASP A 29 3.92 -10.17 6.57
CA ASP A 29 5.33 -9.78 6.65
C ASP A 29 5.80 -8.97 5.44
N GLU A 30 5.88 -9.61 4.26
CA GLU A 30 6.37 -8.98 3.02
C GLU A 30 5.76 -9.62 1.78
N VAL A 31 5.61 -8.85 0.69
CA VAL A 31 4.98 -9.27 -0.56
C VAL A 31 5.93 -9.08 -1.72
N ARG A 32 6.07 -10.11 -2.56
CA ARG A 32 6.87 -10.02 -3.80
C ARG A 32 6.20 -9.11 -4.82
N LEU A 33 7.00 -8.42 -5.64
CA LEU A 33 6.50 -7.59 -6.74
C LEU A 33 5.56 -8.34 -7.69
N SER A 34 5.87 -9.60 -8.03
CA SER A 34 5.03 -10.42 -8.90
C SER A 34 3.65 -10.66 -8.31
N SER A 35 3.58 -10.95 -7.01
CA SER A 35 2.32 -11.18 -6.31
C SER A 35 1.48 -9.91 -6.22
N LEU A 36 2.11 -8.73 -6.03
CA LEU A 36 1.40 -7.45 -6.09
C LEU A 36 0.85 -7.17 -7.49
N SER A 37 1.66 -7.41 -8.53
CA SER A 37 1.27 -7.23 -9.93
C SER A 37 0.08 -8.10 -10.31
N GLU A 38 0.09 -9.38 -9.92
CA GLU A 38 -0.99 -10.33 -10.15
C GLU A 38 -2.26 -9.98 -9.35
N LYS A 39 -2.12 -9.68 -8.05
CA LYS A 39 -3.25 -9.39 -7.16
C LYS A 39 -4.00 -8.12 -7.58
N LEU A 40 -3.27 -7.12 -8.07
CA LEU A 40 -3.83 -5.80 -8.41
C LEU A 40 -4.22 -5.67 -9.89
N ASP A 41 -3.98 -6.70 -10.71
CA ASP A 41 -4.13 -6.63 -12.17
C ASP A 41 -3.40 -5.42 -12.79
N MET A 42 -2.16 -5.21 -12.34
CA MET A 42 -1.32 -4.08 -12.75
C MET A 42 0.00 -4.56 -13.34
N SER A 43 0.53 -3.83 -14.31
CA SER A 43 1.89 -4.11 -14.81
C SER A 43 2.94 -3.94 -13.70
N LYS A 44 3.99 -4.76 -13.70
CA LYS A 44 5.13 -4.63 -12.77
C LYS A 44 5.74 -3.22 -12.78
N ALA A 45 5.83 -2.58 -13.95
CA ALA A 45 6.36 -1.23 -14.08
C ALA A 45 5.46 -0.20 -13.37
N SER A 46 4.14 -0.34 -13.46
CA SER A 46 3.18 0.49 -12.74
C SER A 46 3.33 0.30 -11.23
N VAL A 47 3.36 -0.94 -10.76
CA VAL A 47 3.51 -1.25 -9.33
C VAL A 47 4.83 -0.72 -8.77
N ILE A 48 5.95 -0.89 -9.50
CA ILE A 48 7.25 -0.33 -9.12
C ILE A 48 7.16 1.18 -8.93
N ARG A 49 6.54 1.93 -9.86
CA ARG A 49 6.41 3.39 -9.75
C ARG A 49 5.67 3.80 -8.47
N LEU A 50 4.60 3.09 -8.12
CA LEU A 50 3.85 3.37 -6.90
C LEU A 50 4.67 3.03 -5.65
N LEU A 51 5.30 1.86 -5.62
CA LEU A 51 6.17 1.44 -4.52
C LEU A 51 7.34 2.40 -4.32
N THR A 52 7.98 2.89 -5.40
CA THR A 52 9.05 3.89 -5.32
C THR A 52 8.55 5.20 -4.72
N ALA A 53 7.34 5.66 -5.08
CA ALA A 53 6.76 6.86 -4.49
C ALA A 53 6.48 6.69 -2.98
N PHE A 54 5.99 5.53 -2.57
CA PHE A 54 5.76 5.22 -1.16
C PHE A 54 7.04 5.03 -0.36
N GLU A 55 8.05 4.37 -0.94
CA GLU A 55 9.37 4.16 -0.35
C GLU A 55 10.05 5.50 -0.08
N TYR A 56 10.01 6.43 -1.05
CA TYR A 56 10.51 7.80 -0.88
C TYR A 56 9.86 8.54 0.31
N ARG A 57 8.60 8.22 0.61
CA ARG A 57 7.84 8.82 1.72
C ARG A 57 7.84 7.99 3.00
N GLY A 58 8.53 6.84 3.04
CA GLY A 58 8.61 5.96 4.20
C GLY A 58 7.36 5.11 4.48
N TYR A 59 6.38 5.07 3.58
CA TYR A 59 5.18 4.24 3.73
C TYR A 59 5.42 2.78 3.37
N VAL A 60 6.45 2.51 2.56
CA VAL A 60 6.83 1.17 2.12
C VAL A 60 8.32 0.98 2.31
N GLU A 61 8.73 -0.23 2.67
CA GLU A 61 10.13 -0.64 2.73
C GLU A 61 10.37 -1.76 1.72
N ARG A 62 11.45 -1.64 0.94
CA ARG A 62 11.91 -2.70 0.01
C ARG A 62 12.97 -3.57 0.67
N ARG A 63 12.77 -4.88 0.60
CA ARG A 63 13.76 -5.89 0.99
C ARG A 63 14.57 -6.29 -0.24
N LYS A 64 15.80 -5.77 -0.32
CA LYS A 64 16.68 -5.97 -1.49
C LYS A 64 17.07 -7.43 -1.72
N GLU A 65 17.09 -8.24 -0.67
CA GLU A 65 17.48 -9.66 -0.71
C GLU A 65 16.40 -10.54 -1.36
N SER A 66 15.12 -10.22 -1.15
CA SER A 66 13.98 -11.04 -1.58
C SER A 66 13.12 -10.41 -2.69
N ASP A 67 13.45 -9.18 -3.11
CA ASP A 67 12.64 -8.35 -4.02
C ASP A 67 11.18 -8.24 -3.56
N SER A 68 11.01 -8.07 -2.26
CA SER A 68 9.72 -7.97 -1.58
C SER A 68 9.56 -6.60 -0.92
N TYR A 69 8.32 -6.30 -0.59
CA TYR A 69 7.89 -5.01 -0.07
C TYR A 69 6.99 -5.21 1.14
N ARG A 70 7.06 -4.29 2.09
CA ARG A 70 6.20 -4.27 3.28
C ARG A 70 5.83 -2.84 3.66
N LEU A 71 4.84 -2.67 4.53
CA LEU A 71 4.55 -1.37 5.12
C LEU A 71 5.75 -0.87 5.94
N GLY A 72 6.07 0.40 5.76
CA GLY A 72 7.15 1.10 6.45
C GLY A 72 6.67 1.87 7.68
N LEU A 73 7.65 2.43 8.40
CA LEU A 73 7.41 3.15 9.65
C LEU A 73 6.39 4.30 9.54
N SER A 74 6.36 5.03 8.43
CA SER A 74 5.43 6.16 8.26
C SER A 74 3.96 5.71 8.20
N ALA A 75 3.68 4.52 7.65
CA ALA A 75 2.33 3.96 7.66
C ALA A 75 1.89 3.61 9.10
N TYR A 76 2.79 3.00 9.88
CA TYR A 76 2.55 2.69 11.29
C TYR A 76 2.32 3.96 12.14
N GLU A 77 3.15 4.99 11.96
CA GLU A 77 2.99 6.25 12.68
C GLU A 77 1.66 6.95 12.35
N MET A 78 1.22 6.89 11.10
CA MET A 78 -0.07 7.42 10.67
C MET A 78 -1.22 6.72 11.39
N GLY A 79 -1.23 5.37 11.37
CA GLY A 79 -2.22 4.57 12.09
C GLY A 79 -2.26 4.87 13.59
N LYS A 80 -1.08 5.00 14.23
CA LYS A 80 -0.99 5.37 15.65
C LYS A 80 -1.57 6.73 15.97
N LYS A 81 -1.29 7.74 15.14
CA LYS A 81 -1.84 9.10 15.30
C LYS A 81 -3.36 9.10 15.15
N LEU A 82 -3.91 8.25 14.28
CA LEU A 82 -5.36 8.07 14.15
C LEU A 82 -5.95 7.44 15.41
N LEU A 83 -5.40 6.31 15.87
CA LEU A 83 -5.86 5.62 17.08
C LEU A 83 -5.84 6.53 18.32
N SER A 84 -4.78 7.33 18.49
CA SER A 84 -4.69 8.26 19.62
C SER A 84 -5.79 9.31 19.61
N ARG A 85 -6.27 9.75 18.43
CA ARG A 85 -7.39 10.70 18.29
C ARG A 85 -8.74 10.04 18.57
N MET A 86 -8.88 8.76 18.22
CA MET A 86 -10.11 8.01 18.44
C MET A 86 -10.32 7.58 19.90
N SER A 87 -9.40 7.91 20.82
CA SER A 87 -9.38 7.42 22.21
C SER A 87 -9.31 5.90 22.33
N LEU A 88 -9.01 5.20 21.23
CA LEU A 88 -8.78 3.77 21.18
C LEU A 88 -7.32 3.54 21.59
N ARG A 89 -7.12 3.12 22.83
CA ARG A 89 -5.82 2.59 23.28
C ARG A 89 -5.78 1.12 22.88
N PRO A 90 -4.73 0.64 22.18
CA PRO A 90 -4.56 -0.78 21.92
C PRO A 90 -4.39 -1.56 23.22
#